data_AF-A0A527U2L1-F1
#
_entry.id   AF-A0A527U2L1-F1
#
_cell.length_a   1.000
_cell.length_b   1.000
_cell.length_c   1.000
_cell.angle_alpha   90.00
_cell.angle_beta   90.00
_cell.angle_gamma   90.00
#
_symmetry.space_group_name_H-M   'P 1'
#
loop_
_entity.id
_entity.type
_entity.pdbx_description
1 polymer ?
#
loop_
_entity_poly.entity_id
_entity_poly.type
_entity_poly.pdbx_seq_one_letter_code
_entity_poly.pdbx_strand_id
1 'polypeptide(L)'
;MPNGKPGDHPLTDIVTHRMRLIGGGVDEEIFNIVTEFGEKGVAKMEAFVTSEDFSNAAAVIQHQQKLLRDQLVDTWNQLILERRRDLPE
;
A
#
# COMPACT_ATOMS: atom_id res chain seq x y z
N MET A 1 -7.67 -6.19 25.74
CA MET A 1 -7.56 -6.93 24.46
C MET A 1 -8.28 -6.11 23.41
N PRO A 2 -7.83 -6.07 22.15
CA PRO A 2 -8.61 -5.48 21.07
C PRO A 2 -9.97 -6.18 21.01
N ASN A 3 -11.05 -5.42 20.89
CA ASN A 3 -12.43 -5.87 20.82
C ASN A 3 -12.80 -6.48 19.46
N GLY A 4 -11.83 -6.65 18.55
CA GLY A 4 -12.00 -7.32 17.26
C GLY A 4 -12.83 -6.53 16.24
N LYS A 5 -13.06 -5.24 16.47
CA LYS A 5 -13.78 -4.38 15.53
C LYS A 5 -12.84 -3.89 14.42
N PRO A 6 -13.37 -3.63 13.22
CA PRO A 6 -12.59 -2.96 12.17
C PRO A 6 -11.99 -1.65 12.69
N GLY A 7 -10.69 -1.44 12.48
CA GLY A 7 -9.95 -0.25 12.89
C GLY A 7 -9.36 -0.31 14.30
N ASP A 8 -9.56 -1.40 15.03
CA ASP A 8 -9.10 -1.55 16.42
C ASP A 8 -7.65 -2.06 16.51
N HIS A 9 -7.20 -2.85 15.52
CA HIS A 9 -5.81 -3.28 15.41
C HIS A 9 -5.45 -3.62 13.95
N PRO A 10 -4.36 -3.07 13.39
CA PRO A 10 -4.03 -3.22 11.98
C PRO A 10 -3.86 -4.68 11.55
N LEU A 11 -3.26 -5.53 12.39
CA LEU A 11 -3.16 -6.97 12.07
C LEU A 11 -4.54 -7.67 12.07
N THR A 12 -5.46 -7.29 12.94
CA THR A 12 -6.81 -7.86 12.96
C THR A 12 -7.59 -7.39 11.72
N ASP A 13 -7.37 -6.16 11.28
CA ASP A 13 -7.99 -5.64 10.06
C ASP A 13 -7.51 -6.35 8.79
N ILE A 14 -6.21 -6.66 8.74
CA ILE A 14 -5.63 -7.40 7.63
C ILE A 14 -6.09 -8.86 7.69
N VAL A 15 -5.88 -9.55 8.80
CA VAL A 15 -6.08 -11.01 8.90
C VAL A 15 -7.56 -11.38 9.01
N THR A 16 -8.33 -10.66 9.82
CA THR A 16 -9.74 -10.98 10.09
C THR A 16 -10.69 -10.24 9.17
N HIS A 17 -10.46 -8.95 8.92
CA HIS A 17 -11.33 -8.13 8.06
C HIS A 17 -10.92 -8.13 6.58
N ARG A 18 -9.84 -8.85 6.22
CA ARG A 18 -9.31 -8.99 4.85
C ARG A 18 -9.18 -7.64 4.13
N MET A 19 -8.70 -6.62 4.84
CA MET A 19 -8.42 -5.32 4.23
C MET A 19 -7.43 -5.47 3.08
N ARG A 20 -7.73 -4.83 1.94
CA ARG A 20 -6.82 -4.82 0.79
C ARG A 20 -5.46 -4.22 1.17
N LEU A 21 -4.39 -4.88 0.75
CA LEU A 21 -3.01 -4.48 1.01
C LEU A 21 -2.42 -3.82 -0.23
N ILE A 22 -2.41 -4.58 -1.33
CA ILE A 22 -1.83 -4.24 -2.62
C ILE A 22 -2.95 -4.22 -3.68
N GLY A 23 -3.88 -5.17 -3.58
CA GLY A 23 -5.01 -5.36 -4.49
C GLY A 23 -4.77 -6.45 -5.54
N GLY A 24 -5.85 -6.88 -6.19
CA GLY A 24 -5.82 -7.96 -7.20
C GLY A 24 -5.58 -9.34 -6.58
N GLY A 25 -5.05 -10.27 -7.37
CA GLY A 25 -4.78 -11.66 -6.93
C GLY A 25 -3.64 -11.78 -5.90
N VAL A 26 -2.84 -10.73 -5.72
CA VAL A 26 -1.73 -10.69 -4.75
C VAL A 26 -2.24 -10.75 -3.31
N ASP A 27 -3.33 -10.03 -3.01
CA ASP A 27 -3.91 -10.03 -1.66
C ASP A 27 -4.45 -11.41 -1.27
N GLU A 28 -5.07 -12.12 -2.21
CA GLU A 28 -5.58 -13.47 -1.99
C GLU A 28 -4.44 -14.44 -1.65
N GLU A 29 -3.32 -14.37 -2.37
CA GLU A 29 -2.16 -15.22 -2.11
C GLU A 29 -1.50 -14.90 -0.77
N ILE A 30 -1.39 -13.61 -0.40
CA ILE A 30 -0.92 -13.21 0.94
C ILE A 30 -1.82 -13.81 2.03
N PHE A 31 -3.14 -13.72 1.87
CA PHE A 31 -4.06 -14.30 2.85
C PHE A 31 -3.94 -15.82 2.93
N ASN A 32 -3.77 -16.51 1.80
CA ASN A 32 -3.54 -17.95 1.79
C ASN A 32 -2.27 -18.32 2.55
N ILE A 33 -1.17 -17.60 2.31
CA ILE A 33 0.11 -17.82 2.99
C ILE A 33 -0.01 -17.56 4.50
N VAL A 34 -0.75 -16.51 4.91
CA VAL A 34 -0.97 -16.18 6.32
C VAL A 34 -1.76 -17.27 7.07
N THR A 35 -2.56 -18.07 6.38
CA THR A 35 -3.18 -19.26 7.01
C THR A 35 -2.19 -20.38 7.32
N GLU A 36 -1.00 -20.35 6.71
CA GLU A 36 0.09 -21.28 7.01
C GLU A 36 0.97 -20.71 8.13
N PHE A 37 0.77 -21.21 9.34
CA PHE A 37 1.53 -20.78 10.51
C PHE A 37 2.97 -21.35 10.53
N GLY A 38 3.89 -20.60 11.14
CA GLY A 38 5.26 -21.04 11.42
C GLY A 38 6.23 -20.92 10.24
N GLU A 39 7.35 -21.64 10.31
CA GLU A 39 8.47 -21.55 9.33
C GLU A 39 8.04 -21.82 7.89
N LYS A 40 7.03 -22.67 7.69
CA LYS A 40 6.48 -22.98 6.37
C LYS A 40 5.80 -21.77 5.73
N GLY A 41 5.06 -20.99 6.51
CA GLY A 41 4.44 -19.74 6.04
C GLY A 41 5.48 -18.69 5.66
N VAL A 42 6.55 -18.58 6.47
CA VAL A 42 7.67 -17.67 6.20
C VAL A 42 8.35 -18.03 4.88
N ALA A 43 8.70 -19.29 4.67
CA ALA A 43 9.33 -19.73 3.42
C ALA A 43 8.45 -19.49 2.18
N LYS A 44 7.13 -19.65 2.32
CA LYS A 44 6.18 -19.32 1.25
C LYS A 44 6.09 -17.82 0.98
N MET A 45 6.10 -17.01 2.03
CA MET A 45 6.12 -15.55 1.88
C MET A 45 7.40 -15.10 1.18
N GLU A 46 8.57 -15.62 1.58
CA GLU A 46 9.86 -15.33 0.94
C GLU A 46 9.87 -15.71 -0.54
N ALA A 47 9.33 -16.88 -0.88
CA ALA A 47 9.18 -17.28 -2.28
C ALA A 47 8.23 -16.32 -3.04
N PHE A 48 7.08 -16.00 -2.44
CA PHE A 48 6.07 -15.15 -3.06
C PHE A 48 6.55 -13.72 -3.33
N VAL A 49 7.29 -13.09 -2.42
CA VAL A 49 7.80 -11.72 -2.62
C VAL A 49 8.85 -11.62 -3.74
N THR A 50 9.42 -12.76 -4.16
CA THR A 50 10.32 -12.84 -5.32
C THR A 50 9.60 -13.22 -6.61
N SER A 51 8.28 -13.47 -6.56
CA SER A 51 7.49 -13.81 -7.74
C SER A 51 7.34 -12.63 -8.70
N GLU A 52 7.12 -12.96 -9.97
CA GLU A 52 6.83 -11.97 -11.01
C GLU A 52 5.51 -11.23 -10.71
N ASP A 53 4.48 -11.93 -10.22
CA ASP A 53 3.20 -11.33 -9.86
C ASP A 53 3.34 -10.27 -8.77
N PHE A 54 4.08 -10.58 -7.70
CA PHE A 54 4.35 -9.61 -6.64
C PHE A 54 5.18 -8.43 -7.17
N SER A 55 6.20 -8.70 -7.99
CA SER A 55 7.06 -7.67 -8.58
C SER A 55 6.27 -6.71 -9.48
N ASN A 56 5.36 -7.24 -10.30
CA ASN A 56 4.48 -6.46 -11.18
C ASN A 56 3.53 -5.59 -10.36
N ALA A 57 2.92 -6.13 -9.31
CA ALA A 57 2.03 -5.36 -8.44
C ALA A 57 2.80 -4.25 -7.68
N ALA A 58 4.00 -4.56 -7.19
CA ALA A 58 4.86 -3.57 -6.55
C ALA A 58 5.25 -2.44 -7.51
N ALA A 59 5.56 -2.75 -8.77
CA ALA A 59 5.87 -1.75 -9.80
C ALA A 59 4.69 -0.81 -10.08
N VAL A 60 3.46 -1.35 -10.12
CA VAL A 60 2.24 -0.53 -10.28
C VAL A 60 2.08 0.44 -9.11
N ILE A 61 2.24 -0.01 -7.87
CA ILE A 61 2.16 0.86 -6.69
C ILE A 61 3.24 1.95 -6.73
N GLN A 62 4.48 1.58 -7.04
CA GLN A 62 5.58 2.55 -7.17
C GLN A 62 5.28 3.61 -8.25
N HIS A 63 4.70 3.19 -9.37
CA HIS A 63 4.27 4.12 -10.41
C HIS A 63 3.18 5.08 -9.93
N GLN A 64 2.15 4.56 -9.25
CA GLN A 64 1.08 5.39 -8.68
C GLN A 64 1.61 6.39 -7.63
N GLN A 65 2.52 5.96 -6.75
CA GLN A 65 3.17 6.83 -5.78
C GLN A 65 3.98 7.94 -6.47
N LYS A 66 4.69 7.61 -7.55
CA LYS A 66 5.41 8.59 -8.37
C LYS A 66 4.44 9.65 -8.93
N LEU A 67 3.33 9.22 -9.53
CA LEU A 67 2.33 10.14 -10.08
C LEU A 67 1.75 11.07 -9.01
N LEU A 68 1.37 10.55 -7.85
CA LEU A 68 0.83 11.35 -6.74
C LEU A 68 1.84 12.38 -6.23
N ARG A 69 3.11 11.99 -6.11
CA ARG A 69 4.20 12.91 -5.72
C ARG A 69 4.38 14.01 -6.76
N ASP A 70 4.42 13.65 -8.04
CA ASP A 70 4.62 14.62 -9.11
C ASP A 70 3.44 15.62 -9.15
N GLN A 71 2.19 15.15 -8.98
CA GLN A 71 1.01 16.01 -8.83
C GLN A 71 1.09 16.94 -7.62
N LEU A 72 1.58 16.46 -6.48
CA LEU A 72 1.74 17.27 -5.27
C LEU A 72 2.77 18.39 -5.49
N VAL A 73 3.88 18.08 -6.17
CA VAL A 73 4.91 19.07 -6.54
C VAL A 73 4.33 20.12 -7.49
N ASP A 74 3.58 19.71 -8.50
CA ASP A 74 2.94 20.62 -9.45
C ASP A 74 1.94 21.55 -8.75
N THR A 75 1.10 20.99 -7.88
CA THR A 75 0.15 21.75 -7.06
C THR A 75 0.87 22.77 -6.18
N TRP A 76 1.97 22.36 -5.53
CA TRP A 76 2.78 23.27 -4.72
C TRP A 76 3.37 24.43 -5.54
N ASN A 77 3.87 24.14 -6.75
CA ASN A 77 4.39 25.17 -7.64
C ASN A 77 3.30 26.15 -8.08
N GLN A 78 2.09 25.68 -8.37
CA GLN A 78 0.95 26.55 -8.68
C GLN A 78 0.61 27.48 -7.51
N LEU A 79 0.56 26.96 -6.29
CA LEU A 79 0.31 27.78 -5.09
C LEU A 79 1.37 28.87 -4.89
N ILE A 80 2.64 28.59 -5.18
CA ILE A 80 3.71 29.61 -5.14
C ILE A 80 3.45 30.72 -6.16
N LEU A 81 3.08 30.34 -7.39
CA LEU A 81 2.82 31.30 -8.47
C LEU A 81 1.62 32.19 -8.16
N GLU A 82 0.54 31.61 -7.64
CA GLU A 82 -0.64 32.36 -7.19
C GLU A 82 -0.27 33.35 -6.08
N ARG A 83 0.42 32.89 -5.04
CA ARG A 83 0.85 33.76 -3.94
C ARG A 83 1.75 34.91 -4.38
N ARG A 84 2.58 34.72 -5.42
CA ARG A 84 3.41 35.79 -5.99
C ARG A 84 2.61 36.82 -6.78
N ARG A 85 1.48 36.43 -7.38
CA ARG A 85 0.58 37.35 -8.10
C ARG A 85 -0.21 38.25 -7.14
N ASP A 86 -0.48 37.76 -5.94
CA ASP A 86 -1.26 38.49 -4.92
C ASP A 86 -0.43 39.46 -4.07
N LEU A 87 0.89 39.55 -4.29
CA LEU A 87 1.75 40.53 -3.63
C LEU A 87 1.77 41.85 -4.44
N PRO A 88 1.36 42.99 -3.87
CA PRO A 88 1.53 44.29 -4.51
C PRO A 88 3.02 44.67 -4.59
N GLU A 89 3.42 45.36 -5.67
CA GLU A 89 4.78 45.84 -5.93
C GLU A 89 5.39 46.66 -4.78
#